data_AF-A0A2N9AK44-F1
#
_entry.id   AF-A0A2N9AK44-F1
#
_cell.length_a   1.000
_cell.length_b   1.000
_cell.length_c   1.000
_cell.angle_alpha   90.00
_cell.angle_beta   90.00
_cell.angle_gamma   90.00
#
_symmetry.space_group_name_H-M   'P 1'
#
loop_
_entity.id
_entity.type
_entity.pdbx_description
1 polymer ?
#
loop_
_entity_poly.entity_id
_entity_poly.type
_entity_poly.pdbx_seq_one_letter_code
_entity_poly.pdbx_strand_id
1 'polypeptide(L)'
;MAVPDRELEFSPLSGRVTRDGVTVQVHIYRFAGTDEGWTLEVVDHEDGSTVWEGNFDTDVEAYDSFERCIREDGIRTFTEGAPTRH
;
A
#
# COMPACT_ATOMS: atom_id res chain seq x y z
N MET A 1 -16.81 -17.43 -7.83
CA MET A 1 -17.33 -16.15 -7.29
C MET A 1 -16.52 -15.06 -7.96
N ALA A 2 -17.09 -14.37 -8.93
CA ALA A 2 -16.48 -13.14 -9.42
C ALA A 2 -16.65 -12.13 -8.30
N VAL A 3 -15.55 -11.65 -7.72
CA VAL A 3 -15.60 -10.37 -7.02
C VAL A 3 -16.24 -9.40 -8.02
N PRO A 4 -17.34 -8.70 -7.68
CA PRO A 4 -17.88 -7.71 -8.60
C PRO A 4 -16.71 -6.82 -9.00
N ASP A 5 -16.65 -6.48 -10.28
CA ASP A 5 -15.63 -5.63 -10.90
C ASP A 5 -15.84 -4.20 -10.34
N ARG A 6 -15.69 -4.05 -9.03
CA ARG A 6 -15.72 -2.77 -8.34
C ARG A 6 -14.51 -2.05 -8.88
N GLU A 7 -14.77 -1.05 -9.70
CA GLU A 7 -13.75 -0.20 -10.26
C GLU A 7 -12.94 0.37 -9.10
N LEU A 8 -11.63 0.10 -9.10
CA LEU A 8 -10.72 0.68 -8.13
C LEU A 8 -10.21 2.00 -8.72
N GLU A 9 -10.38 3.08 -7.97
CA GLU A 9 -9.74 4.34 -8.29
C GLU A 9 -8.36 4.35 -7.65
N PHE A 10 -7.32 4.50 -8.47
CA PHE A 10 -5.94 4.60 -8.01
C PHE A 10 -5.53 6.07 -7.88
N SER A 11 -4.91 6.41 -6.75
CA SER A 11 -4.34 7.74 -6.57
C SER A 11 -3.09 7.91 -7.45
N PRO A 12 -2.83 9.12 -7.96
CA PRO A 12 -1.57 9.46 -8.63
C PRO A 12 -0.32 9.33 -7.74
N LEU A 13 -0.47 9.21 -6.41
CA LEU A 13 0.63 8.91 -5.50
C LEU A 13 1.05 7.43 -5.52
N SER A 14 0.25 6.58 -6.17
CA SER A 14 0.65 5.19 -6.44
C SER A 14 1.87 5.18 -7.35
N GLY A 15 2.90 4.42 -6.97
CA GLY A 15 4.14 4.40 -7.70
C GLY A 15 5.19 3.49 -7.09
N ARG A 16 6.26 3.28 -7.85
CA ARG A 16 7.41 2.52 -7.39
C ARG A 16 8.35 3.41 -6.60
N VAL A 17 8.71 2.98 -5.40
CA VAL A 17 9.63 3.69 -4.51
C VAL A 17 10.85 2.81 -4.26
N THR A 18 12.03 3.37 -4.50
CA THR A 18 13.31 2.69 -4.25
C THR A 18 14.06 3.42 -3.14
N ARG A 19 14.37 2.71 -2.05
CA ARG A 19 15.17 3.20 -0.93
C ARG A 19 16.16 2.15 -0.47
N ASP A 20 17.38 2.58 -0.16
CA ASP A 20 18.44 1.72 0.39
C ASP A 20 18.71 0.44 -0.43
N GLY A 21 18.46 0.49 -1.74
CA GLY A 21 18.59 -0.65 -2.65
C GLY A 21 17.37 -1.57 -2.72
N VAL A 22 16.37 -1.38 -1.86
CA VAL A 22 15.08 -2.08 -1.89
C VAL A 22 14.10 -1.30 -2.75
N THR A 23 13.34 -2.02 -3.58
CA THR A 23 12.30 -1.43 -4.43
C THR A 23 10.95 -2.01 -4.04
N VAL A 24 10.01 -1.14 -3.69
CA VAL A 24 8.62 -1.50 -3.40
C VAL A 24 7.69 -0.73 -4.31
N GLN A 25 6.48 -1.24 -4.49
CA GLN A 25 5.44 -0.67 -5.31
C GLN A 25 4.27 -0.29 -4.41
N VAL A 26 4.06 1.01 -4.28
CA VAL A 26 3.00 1.60 -3.48
C VAL A 26 1.74 1.68 -4.34
N HIS A 27 0.68 1.05 -3.88
CA HIS A 27 -0.65 1.06 -4.47
C HIS A 27 -1.60 1.74 -3.49
N ILE A 28 -2.07 2.94 -3.84
CA ILE A 28 -3.07 3.66 -3.07
C ILE A 28 -4.35 3.64 -3.88
N TYR A 29 -5.35 2.91 -3.41
CA TYR A 29 -6.60 2.71 -4.14
C TYR A 29 -7.81 2.81 -3.22
N ARG A 30 -8.97 3.10 -3.82
CA ARG A 30 -10.27 3.05 -3.13
C ARG A 30 -11.33 2.46 -4.06
N PHE A 31 -12.45 2.03 -3.50
CA PHE A 31 -13.59 1.60 -4.30
C PHE A 31 -14.26 2.83 -4.94
N ALA A 32 -14.28 2.88 -6.27
CA ALA A 32 -14.89 3.97 -7.00
C ALA A 32 -16.40 4.01 -6.71
N GLY A 33 -16.92 5.21 -6.45
CA GLY A 33 -18.33 5.42 -6.14
C GLY A 33 -18.74 5.06 -4.70
N THR A 34 -17.77 4.77 -3.81
CA THR A 34 -18.03 4.68 -2.36
C THR A 34 -17.34 5.82 -1.61
N ASP A 35 -17.83 6.09 -0.39
CA ASP A 35 -17.19 7.00 0.56
C ASP A 35 -16.16 6.25 1.43
N GLU A 36 -15.69 5.09 0.97
CA GLU A 36 -14.60 4.39 1.66
C GLU A 36 -13.30 5.18 1.49
N GLY A 37 -12.54 5.27 2.58
CA GLY A 37 -11.22 5.89 2.54
C GLY A 37 -10.24 5.09 1.67
N TRP A 38 -9.10 5.72 1.40
CA TRP A 38 -8.00 5.16 0.64
C TRP A 38 -7.35 4.00 1.36
N THR A 39 -7.20 2.88 0.67
CA THR A 39 -6.40 1.74 1.10
C THR A 39 -4.97 1.91 0.60
N LEU A 40 -4.01 1.70 1.49
CA LEU A 40 -2.60 1.61 1.17
C LEU A 40 -2.20 0.13 1.10
N GLU A 41 -1.63 -0.25 -0.03
CA GLU A 41 -0.98 -1.52 -0.24
C GLU A 41 0.45 -1.26 -0.72
N VAL A 42 1.41 -2.01 -0.19
CA VAL A 42 2.81 -1.96 -0.61
C VAL A 42 3.24 -3.34 -1.00
N VAL A 43 3.64 -3.50 -2.26
CA VAL A 43 4.11 -4.76 -2.83
C VAL A 43 5.62 -4.68 -3.02
N ASP A 44 6.36 -5.57 -2.40
CA ASP A 44 7.80 -5.61 -2.56
C ASP A 44 8.23 -6.43 -3.80
N HIS A 45 9.52 -6.41 -4.12
CA HIS A 45 10.10 -7.15 -5.25
C HIS A 45 9.97 -8.69 -5.18
N GLU A 46 9.71 -9.26 -4.00
CA GLU A 46 9.49 -10.69 -3.75
C GLU A 46 8.00 -11.07 -3.79
N ASP A 47 7.13 -10.19 -4.27
CA ASP A 47 5.66 -10.37 -4.31
C ASP A 47 5.00 -10.36 -2.91
N GLY A 48 5.70 -9.90 -1.88
CA GLY A 48 5.14 -9.66 -0.56
C GLY A 48 4.27 -8.41 -0.57
N SER A 49 2.98 -8.58 -0.30
CA SER A 49 2.03 -7.48 -0.14
C SER A 49 1.83 -7.17 1.34
N THR A 50 2.03 -5.90 1.70
CA THR A 50 1.67 -5.33 2.98
C THR A 50 0.48 -4.41 2.76
N VAL A 51 -0.69 -4.84 3.21
CA VAL A 51 -1.93 -4.05 3.16
C VAL A 51 -2.17 -3.44 4.53
N TRP A 52 -2.43 -2.14 4.58
CA TRP A 52 -2.80 -1.47 5.81
C TRP A 52 -4.26 -1.79 6.16
N GLU A 53 -4.53 -2.15 7.42
CA GLU A 53 -5.89 -2.47 7.89
C GLU A 53 -6.79 -1.22 8.01
N GLY A 54 -6.19 -0.04 8.08
CA GLY A 54 -6.90 1.25 8.12
C GLY A 54 -7.06 1.86 6.72
N ASN A 55 -8.20 2.51 6.51
CA ASN A 55 -8.40 3.41 5.38
C ASN A 55 -8.06 4.85 5.77
N PHE A 56 -7.57 5.63 4.81
CA PHE A 56 -7.16 7.01 4.99
C PHE A 56 -8.17 7.96 4.33
N ASP A 57 -8.43 9.11 4.92
CA ASP A 57 -9.31 10.12 4.33
C ASP A 57 -8.72 10.68 3.03
N THR A 58 -7.39 10.77 2.95
CA THR A 58 -6.66 11.27 1.78
C THR A 58 -5.56 10.32 1.35
N ASP A 59 -5.25 10.33 0.05
CA ASP A 59 -4.14 9.58 -0.51
C ASP A 59 -2.77 10.07 0.00
N VAL A 60 -2.69 11.35 0.39
CA VAL A 60 -1.49 11.93 1.02
C VAL A 60 -1.24 11.30 2.39
N GLU A 61 -2.27 11.11 3.22
CA GLU A 61 -2.13 10.46 4.53
C GLU A 61 -1.76 8.98 4.41
N ALA A 62 -2.28 8.31 3.39
CA ALA A 62 -1.84 6.97 3.03
C ALA A 62 -0.34 6.97 2.73
N TYR A 63 0.12 7.84 1.84
CA TYR A 63 1.53 7.91 1.47
C TYR A 63 2.44 8.33 2.63
N ASP A 64 2.02 9.28 3.48
CA ASP A 64 2.79 9.69 4.67
C ASP A 64 2.94 8.53 5.65
N SER A 65 1.90 7.71 5.84
CA SER A 65 1.97 6.52 6.69
C SER A 65 2.98 5.49 6.17
N PHE A 66 3.05 5.32 4.85
CA PHE A 66 4.08 4.53 4.20
C PHE A 66 5.49 5.10 4.45
N GLU A 67 5.69 6.40 4.20
CA GLU A 67 6.98 7.06 4.44
C GLU A 67 7.40 7.01 5.91
N ARG A 68 6.43 7.12 6.82
CA ARG A 68 6.64 7.04 8.26
C ARG A 68 7.10 5.65 8.67
N CYS A 69 6.47 4.59 8.15
CA CYS A 69 6.92 3.21 8.38
C CYS A 69 8.35 2.99 7.87
N ILE A 70 8.69 3.51 6.68
CA ILE A 70 10.08 3.49 6.19
C ILE A 70 11.03 4.25 7.12
N ARG A 71 10.59 5.38 7.69
CA ARG A 71 11.43 6.20 8.56
C ARG A 71 11.66 5.56 9.93
N GLU A 72 10.66 4.89 10.48
CA GLU A 72 10.70 4.28 11.82
C GLU A 72 11.34 2.88 11.78
N ASP A 73 10.91 2.00 10.88
CA ASP A 73 11.34 0.59 10.80
C ASP A 73 12.29 0.30 9.62
N GLY A 74 12.27 1.15 8.60
CA GLY A 74 13.03 0.95 7.36
C GLY A 74 12.22 0.23 6.28
N ILE A 75 12.49 0.54 5.01
CA ILE A 75 11.81 -0.09 3.86
C ILE A 75 11.95 -1.63 3.83
N ARG A 76 13.00 -2.16 4.45
CA ARG A 76 13.24 -3.59 4.60
C ARG A 76 12.16 -4.30 5.43
N THR A 77 11.37 -3.57 6.22
CA THR A 77 10.24 -4.14 6.95
C THR A 77 9.20 -4.77 6.03
N PHE A 78 9.09 -4.28 4.79
CA PHE A 78 8.18 -4.82 3.78
C PHE A 78 8.71 -6.08 3.11
N THR A 79 10.03 -6.28 3.10
CA THR A 79 10.68 -7.47 2.49
C THR A 79 10.94 -8.57 3.51
N GLU A 80 11.28 -8.23 4.76
CA GLU A 80 11.75 -9.19 5.77
C GLU A 80 10.63 -9.77 6.66
N GLY A 81 9.41 -9.22 6.60
CA GLY A 81 8.50 -9.24 7.76
C GLY A 81 7.02 -9.54 7.55
N ALA A 82 6.57 -10.13 6.44
CA ALA A 82 5.18 -10.60 6.35
C ALA A 82 5.08 -12.11 6.66
N PRO A 83 4.82 -12.54 7.91
CA PRO A 83 4.28 -13.86 8.12
C PRO A 83 2.93 -13.89 7.42
N THR A 84 2.82 -14.72 6.38
CA THR A 84 1.54 -15.12 5.80
C THR A 84 0.66 -15.63 6.94
N ARG A 85 -0.19 -14.77 7.52
CA ARG A 85 -1.18 -15.20 8.49
C ARG A 85 -2.32 -15.81 7.70
N HIS A 86 -2.16 -17.10 7.43
CA HIS A 86 -3.12 -17.98 6.79
C HIS A 86 -4.31 -18.29 7.71
#